data_AF-A0A660E080-F1
#
_entry.id   AF-A0A660E080-F1
#
_cell.length_a   1.000
_cell.length_b   1.000
_cell.length_c   1.000
_cell.angle_alpha   90.00
_cell.angle_beta   90.00
_cell.angle_gamma   90.00
#
_symmetry.space_group_name_H-M   'P 1'
#
loop_
_entity.id
_entity.type
_entity.pdbx_description
1 polymer ?
#
loop_
_entity_poly.entity_id
_entity_poly.type
_entity_poly.pdbx_seq_one_letter_code
_entity_poly.pdbx_strand_id
1 'polypeptide(L)'
;MKYSEANEKVKELSSHLSFKANEDDHSIGLCSDGKEIVGIYDASSNTVDAFYTLNAVEVFDYRAIKLLVELHETLVEDRKDEKKFRVFISNGMNRQRLVRLQGGYVFCDENGVKNYSAVSYRFKDVFTESEVNRLRNNGDFNISWDKALEEVPGDEVSDD
;
A
#
# COMPACT_ATOMS: atom_id res chain seq x y z
N MET A 1 2.68 -1.62 9.04
CA MET A 1 3.96 -1.84 8.35
C MET A 1 3.70 -2.31 6.94
N LYS A 2 4.44 -1.80 5.96
CA LYS A 2 4.33 -2.23 4.55
C LYS A 2 5.26 -3.41 4.26
N TYR A 3 4.97 -4.20 3.23
CA TYR A 3 5.85 -5.29 2.79
C TYR A 3 7.26 -4.79 2.42
N SER A 4 7.38 -3.65 1.75
CA SER A 4 8.66 -3.00 1.44
C SER A 4 9.48 -2.73 2.70
N GLU A 5 8.90 -2.00 3.65
CA GLU A 5 9.52 -1.64 4.94
C GLU A 5 9.94 -2.90 5.73
N ALA A 6 9.06 -3.90 5.82
CA ALA A 6 9.34 -5.15 6.52
C ALA A 6 10.49 -5.93 5.84
N ASN A 7 10.52 -5.95 4.50
CA ASN A 7 11.56 -6.61 3.73
C ASN A 7 12.92 -5.90 3.82
N GLU A 8 12.95 -4.57 3.93
CA GLU A 8 14.19 -3.84 4.19
C GLU A 8 14.74 -4.22 5.56
N LYS A 9 13.92 -4.13 6.61
CA LYS A 9 14.32 -4.46 7.99
C LYS A 9 14.78 -5.91 8.15
N VAL A 10 14.11 -6.88 7.51
CA VAL A 10 14.50 -8.29 7.64
C VAL A 10 15.80 -8.61 6.88
N LYS A 11 16.09 -7.90 5.78
CA LYS A 11 17.34 -8.03 5.03
C LYS A 11 18.55 -7.50 5.79
N GLU A 12 18.37 -6.52 6.67
CA GLU A 12 19.42 -6.09 7.60
C GLU A 12 19.81 -7.19 8.61
N LEU A 13 18.88 -8.10 8.92
CA LEU A 13 19.16 -9.26 9.76
C LEU A 13 19.87 -10.36 8.97
N SER A 14 19.39 -10.65 7.75
CA SER A 14 20.00 -11.59 6.82
C SER A 14 19.48 -11.36 5.41
N SER A 15 20.38 -11.24 4.43
CA SER A 15 20.04 -10.98 3.02
C SER A 15 19.22 -12.09 2.35
N HIS A 16 19.18 -13.27 2.95
CA HIS A 16 18.42 -14.43 2.45
C HIS A 16 16.96 -14.42 2.90
N LEU A 17 16.60 -13.55 3.85
CA LEU A 17 15.26 -13.46 4.40
C LEU A 17 14.39 -12.49 3.61
N SER A 18 13.10 -12.82 3.52
CA SER A 18 12.08 -11.96 2.93
C SER A 18 10.69 -12.30 3.47
N PHE A 19 9.78 -11.34 3.39
CA PHE A 19 8.35 -11.55 3.64
C PHE A 19 7.58 -11.57 2.33
N LYS A 20 6.62 -12.47 2.22
CA LYS A 20 5.75 -12.61 1.05
C LYS A 20 4.30 -12.88 1.49
N ALA A 21 3.34 -12.29 0.78
CA ALA A 21 1.95 -12.69 0.86
C ALA A 21 1.74 -14.04 0.13
N ASN A 22 0.88 -14.92 0.66
CA ASN A 22 0.38 -16.05 -0.13
C ASN A 22 -0.71 -15.61 -1.11
N GLU A 23 -1.09 -16.51 -2.03
CA GLU A 23 -1.92 -16.23 -3.21
C GLU A 23 -3.25 -15.51 -2.91
N ASP A 24 -3.78 -15.63 -1.68
CA ASP A 24 -5.03 -14.99 -1.27
C ASP A 24 -4.86 -13.78 -0.31
N ASP A 25 -3.62 -13.29 -0.09
CA ASP A 25 -3.27 -12.24 0.89
C ASP A 25 -3.69 -12.50 2.35
N HIS A 26 -4.30 -13.65 2.62
CA HIS A 26 -4.76 -14.09 3.93
C HIS A 26 -3.66 -14.77 4.77
N SER A 27 -2.43 -14.77 4.30
CA SER A 27 -1.30 -15.18 5.13
C SER A 27 -0.02 -14.50 4.70
N ILE A 28 0.87 -14.36 5.68
CA ILE A 28 2.19 -13.77 5.51
C ILE A 28 3.22 -14.84 5.83
N GLY A 29 4.09 -15.15 4.86
CA GLY A 29 5.21 -16.05 5.01
C GLY A 29 6.52 -15.29 5.21
N LEU A 30 7.30 -15.67 6.22
CA LEU A 30 8.73 -15.46 6.27
C LEU A 30 9.41 -16.55 5.44
N CYS A 31 10.24 -16.13 4.49
CA CYS A 31 10.95 -16.98 3.56
C CYS A 31 12.46 -16.89 3.77
N SER A 32 13.16 -18.01 3.60
CA SER A 32 14.62 -18.09 3.45
C SER A 32 14.94 -18.64 2.07
N ASP A 33 15.75 -17.93 1.27
CA ASP A 33 16.07 -18.30 -0.11
C ASP A 33 14.83 -18.61 -0.97
N GLY A 34 13.77 -17.82 -0.76
CA GLY A 34 12.50 -17.94 -1.47
C GLY A 34 11.61 -19.12 -1.04
N LYS A 35 12.04 -19.92 -0.07
CA LYS A 35 11.23 -20.98 0.54
C LYS A 35 10.63 -20.49 1.84
N GLU A 36 9.33 -20.67 1.98
CA GLU A 36 8.64 -20.33 3.22
C GLU A 36 9.12 -21.23 4.38
N ILE A 37 9.48 -20.59 5.49
CA ILE A 37 9.97 -21.27 6.70
C ILE A 37 8.99 -21.12 7.88
N VAL A 38 8.31 -19.97 7.95
CA VAL A 38 7.32 -19.64 8.98
C VAL A 38 6.20 -18.83 8.34
N GLY A 39 4.96 -19.03 8.74
CA GLY A 39 3.84 -18.20 8.29
C GLY A 39 2.81 -17.92 9.39
N ILE A 40 2.05 -16.84 9.20
CA ILE A 40 0.90 -16.47 10.02
C ILE A 40 -0.31 -16.29 9.10
N TYR A 41 -1.42 -16.96 9.42
CA TYR A 41 -2.69 -16.79 8.73
C TYR A 41 -3.56 -15.72 9.40
N ASP A 42 -4.25 -14.93 8.59
CA ASP A 42 -5.38 -14.14 9.03
C ASP A 42 -6.56 -15.07 9.33
N ALA A 43 -7.09 -14.98 10.54
CA ALA A 43 -8.28 -15.71 10.95
C ALA A 43 -9.49 -15.47 10.02
N SER A 44 -10.00 -16.51 9.34
CA SER A 44 -11.32 -16.45 8.70
C SER A 44 -12.42 -16.63 9.74
N SER A 45 -12.93 -15.53 10.32
CA SER A 45 -14.15 -15.39 11.17
C SER A 45 -14.44 -16.38 12.33
N ASN A 46 -13.72 -17.50 12.49
CA ASN A 46 -14.00 -18.57 13.45
C ASN A 46 -12.77 -19.41 13.87
N THR A 47 -11.55 -19.01 13.50
CA THR A 47 -10.30 -19.69 13.90
C THR A 47 -9.32 -18.70 14.50
N VAL A 48 -8.58 -19.11 15.52
CA VAL A 48 -7.48 -18.32 16.14
C VAL A 48 -6.36 -18.15 15.12
N ASP A 49 -5.66 -17.01 15.12
CA ASP A 49 -4.45 -16.79 14.30
C ASP A 49 -3.50 -17.98 14.46
N ALA A 50 -3.19 -18.63 13.35
CA ALA A 50 -2.40 -19.85 13.34
C ALA A 50 -0.96 -19.54 12.92
N PHE A 51 -0.03 -19.76 13.84
CA PHE A 51 1.41 -19.70 13.62
C PHE A 51 1.91 -21.09 13.24
N TYR A 52 2.55 -21.26 12.08
CA TYR A 52 3.09 -22.54 11.65
C TYR A 52 4.55 -22.41 11.22
N THR A 53 5.30 -23.48 11.43
CA THR A 53 6.68 -23.62 10.97
C THR A 53 6.73 -24.81 10.00
N LEU A 54 7.38 -24.64 8.86
CA LEU A 54 7.53 -25.71 7.87
C LEU A 54 8.81 -26.54 8.11
N ASN A 55 9.73 -26.01 8.92
CA ASN A 55 10.94 -26.70 9.37
C ASN A 55 11.13 -26.51 10.88
N ALA A 56 10.75 -27.51 11.68
CA ALA A 56 10.88 -27.49 13.14
C ALA A 56 12.34 -27.55 13.67
N VAL A 57 13.33 -27.52 12.78
CA VAL A 57 14.76 -27.74 13.09
C VAL A 57 15.60 -26.47 12.96
N GLU A 58 15.09 -25.41 12.31
CA GLU A 58 15.83 -24.15 12.17
C GLU A 58 15.64 -23.24 13.38
N VAL A 59 16.76 -22.72 13.92
CA VAL A 59 16.74 -21.65 14.91
C VAL A 59 16.47 -20.34 14.18
N PHE A 60 15.30 -19.77 14.38
CA PHE A 60 14.91 -18.51 13.75
C PHE A 60 15.42 -17.30 14.55
N ASP A 61 15.85 -16.25 13.85
CA ASP A 61 16.11 -14.97 14.51
C ASP A 61 14.79 -14.40 15.04
N TYR A 62 14.67 -14.30 16.36
CA TYR A 62 13.48 -13.77 17.03
C TYR A 62 13.08 -12.37 16.51
N ARG A 63 14.03 -11.57 16.04
CA ARG A 63 13.76 -10.25 15.44
C ARG A 63 13.00 -10.36 14.12
N ALA A 64 13.28 -11.38 13.30
CA ALA A 64 12.53 -11.64 12.08
C ALA A 64 11.10 -12.10 12.38
N ILE A 65 10.92 -12.91 13.42
CA ILE A 65 9.58 -13.31 13.90
C ILE A 65 8.80 -12.10 14.42
N LYS A 66 9.45 -11.19 15.16
CA LYS A 66 8.81 -9.96 15.62
C LYS A 66 8.34 -9.09 14.45
N LEU A 67 9.15 -8.92 13.42
CA LEU A 67 8.78 -8.21 12.19
C LEU A 67 7.60 -8.88 11.46
N LEU A 68 7.56 -10.22 11.44
CA LEU A 68 6.43 -10.97 10.86
C LEU A 68 5.11 -10.67 11.59
N VAL A 69 5.14 -10.65 12.92
CA VAL A 69 3.96 -10.33 13.75
C VAL A 69 3.54 -8.87 13.56
N GLU A 70 4.47 -7.91 13.57
CA GLU A 70 4.16 -6.49 13.34
C GLU A 70 3.54 -6.24 11.95
N LEU A 71 4.02 -6.98 10.93
CA LEU A 71 3.44 -6.94 9.58
C LEU A 71 2.03 -7.59 9.56
N HIS A 72 1.82 -8.68 10.30
CA HIS A 72 0.53 -9.35 10.43
C HIS A 72 -0.51 -8.53 11.20
N GLU A 73 -0.13 -7.79 12.23
CA GLU A 73 -1.06 -6.91 12.96
C GLU A 73 -1.53 -5.70 12.14
N THR A 74 -0.86 -5.40 11.02
CA THR A 74 -1.32 -4.39 10.06
C THR A 74 -2.52 -4.93 9.28
N LEU A 75 -3.55 -4.12 9.01
CA LEU A 75 -4.70 -4.56 8.19
C LEU A 75 -4.24 -5.02 6.79
N VAL A 76 -4.91 -6.02 6.22
CA VAL A 76 -4.54 -6.63 4.92
C VAL A 76 -4.39 -5.57 3.82
N GLU A 77 -5.35 -4.64 3.73
CA GLU A 77 -5.31 -3.51 2.80
C GLU A 77 -4.11 -2.57 3.02
N ASP A 78 -3.61 -2.49 4.25
CA ASP A 78 -2.52 -1.60 4.64
C ASP A 78 -1.14 -2.26 4.55
N ARG A 79 -1.05 -3.57 4.33
CA ARG A 79 0.24 -4.28 4.17
C ARG A 79 0.85 -4.08 2.78
N LYS A 80 0.00 -3.96 1.75
CA LYS A 80 0.43 -3.88 0.34
C LYS A 80 1.15 -2.58 0.03
N ASP A 81 2.22 -2.71 -0.75
CA ASP A 81 2.83 -1.61 -1.47
C ASP A 81 1.94 -1.26 -2.67
N GLU A 82 0.88 -0.50 -2.39
CA GLU A 82 -0.04 -0.06 -3.44
C GLU A 82 0.66 1.00 -4.31
N LYS A 83 0.52 0.83 -5.64
CA LYS A 83 0.87 1.88 -6.58
C LYS A 83 0.09 3.15 -6.22
N LYS A 84 0.79 4.28 -6.25
CA LYS A 84 0.21 5.59 -6.03
C LYS A 84 0.07 6.30 -7.36
N PHE A 85 -1.03 7.01 -7.53
CA PHE A 85 -1.38 7.69 -8.77
C PHE A 85 -1.84 9.12 -8.48
N ARG A 86 -1.44 10.04 -9.35
CA ARG A 86 -2.14 11.32 -9.51
C ARG A 86 -3.16 11.15 -10.64
N VAL A 87 -4.38 11.65 -10.43
CA VAL A 87 -5.47 11.57 -11.42
C VAL A 87 -5.59 12.91 -12.12
N PHE A 88 -5.61 12.90 -13.45
CA PHE A 88 -5.65 14.08 -14.28
C PHE A 88 -6.78 14.04 -15.31
N ILE A 89 -7.29 15.22 -15.64
CA ILE A 89 -8.11 15.44 -16.83
C ILE A 89 -7.48 16.52 -17.70
N SER A 90 -7.78 16.48 -18.98
CA SER A 90 -7.47 17.55 -19.91
C SER A 90 -8.73 17.92 -20.67
N ASN A 91 -9.05 19.20 -20.72
CA ASN A 91 -10.11 19.73 -21.58
C ASN A 91 -9.56 20.21 -22.94
N GLY A 92 -8.36 19.78 -23.33
CA GLY A 92 -7.67 20.17 -24.55
C GLY A 92 -6.93 21.52 -24.47
N MET A 93 -7.18 22.33 -23.44
CA MET A 93 -6.46 23.60 -23.21
C MET A 93 -5.65 23.58 -21.93
N ASN A 94 -6.22 23.05 -20.85
CA ASN A 94 -5.59 22.99 -19.54
C ASN A 94 -5.62 21.57 -18.99
N ARG A 95 -4.51 21.19 -18.37
CA ARG A 95 -4.38 19.97 -17.59
C ARG A 95 -4.77 20.27 -16.15
N GLN A 96 -5.68 19.49 -15.59
CA GLN A 96 -6.18 19.65 -14.23
C GLN A 96 -5.96 18.35 -13.45
N ARG A 97 -5.68 18.47 -12.15
CA ARG A 97 -5.44 17.37 -11.21
C ARG A 97 -6.64 17.20 -10.30
N LEU A 98 -7.02 15.96 -10.03
CA LEU A 98 -8.01 15.63 -9.03
C LEU A 98 -7.42 15.86 -7.63
N VAL A 99 -8.15 16.57 -6.80
CA VAL A 99 -7.81 16.82 -5.40
C VAL A 99 -9.02 16.48 -4.56
N ARG A 100 -8.79 15.74 -3.47
CA ARG A 100 -9.76 15.56 -2.38
C ARG A 100 -9.56 16.67 -1.37
N LEU A 101 -10.66 17.33 -1.03
CA LEU A 101 -10.80 18.31 0.03
C LEU A 101 -11.79 17.79 1.08
N GLN A 102 -11.98 18.52 2.18
CA GLN A 102 -12.95 18.15 3.22
C GLN A 102 -14.38 17.99 2.67
N GLY A 103 -14.77 18.81 1.70
CA GLY A 103 -16.13 18.83 1.12
C GLY A 103 -16.35 17.89 -0.07
N GLY A 104 -15.33 17.16 -0.52
CA GLY A 104 -15.44 16.29 -1.70
C GLY A 104 -14.22 16.39 -2.62
N TYR A 105 -14.44 16.11 -3.90
CA TYR A 105 -13.38 16.09 -4.92
C TYR A 105 -13.53 17.26 -5.90
N VAL A 106 -12.42 17.82 -6.34
CA VAL A 106 -12.36 18.91 -7.32
C VAL A 106 -11.23 18.68 -8.31
N PHE A 107 -11.43 19.07 -9.56
CA PHE A 107 -10.34 19.21 -10.53
C PHE A 107 -9.84 20.65 -10.53
N CYS A 108 -8.55 20.85 -10.28
CA CYS A 108 -7.93 22.17 -10.29
C CYS A 108 -6.61 22.16 -11.05
N ASP A 109 -6.14 23.34 -11.44
CA ASP A 109 -4.81 23.50 -12.03
C ASP A 109 -3.72 23.47 -10.96
N GLU A 110 -2.46 23.58 -11.38
CA GLU A 110 -1.30 23.55 -10.47
C GLU A 110 -1.32 24.67 -9.42
N ASN A 111 -1.88 25.84 -9.76
CA ASN A 111 -2.03 26.93 -8.79
C ASN A 111 -3.11 26.58 -7.75
N GLY A 112 -4.21 25.96 -8.17
CA GLY A 112 -5.24 25.42 -7.30
C GLY A 112 -4.68 24.37 -6.34
N VAL A 113 -3.88 23.42 -6.83
CA VAL A 113 -3.18 22.42 -6.00
C VAL A 113 -2.38 23.10 -4.89
N LYS A 114 -1.51 24.05 -5.25
CA LYS A 114 -0.68 24.81 -4.29
C LYS A 114 -1.50 25.60 -3.28
N ASN A 115 -2.57 26.25 -3.74
CA ASN A 115 -3.43 27.05 -2.88
C ASN A 115 -4.17 26.16 -1.87
N TYR A 116 -4.73 25.03 -2.32
CA TYR A 116 -5.45 24.12 -1.45
C TYR A 116 -4.54 23.37 -0.47
N SER A 117 -3.35 22.95 -0.91
CA SER A 117 -2.38 22.29 -0.03
C SER A 117 -1.92 23.20 1.10
N ALA A 118 -1.83 24.52 0.86
CA ALA A 118 -1.41 25.49 1.87
C ALA A 118 -2.49 25.81 2.92
N VAL A 119 -3.77 25.61 2.62
CA VAL A 119 -4.89 26.07 3.47
C VAL A 119 -5.80 24.96 3.99
N SER A 120 -5.68 23.73 3.46
CA SER A 120 -6.56 22.61 3.81
C SER A 120 -5.82 21.48 4.47
N TYR A 121 -6.14 21.24 5.75
CA TYR A 121 -5.69 20.10 6.56
C TYR A 121 -6.23 18.74 6.08
N ARG A 122 -7.05 18.70 5.02
CA ARG A 122 -7.54 17.45 4.40
C ARG A 122 -7.31 17.44 2.89
N PHE A 123 -6.25 18.10 2.45
CA PHE A 123 -5.79 18.07 1.07
C PHE A 123 -5.17 16.69 0.75
N LYS A 124 -5.60 16.06 -0.35
CA LYS A 124 -4.96 14.87 -0.91
C LYS A 124 -5.07 14.88 -2.43
N ASP A 125 -3.95 14.78 -3.13
CA ASP A 125 -3.89 14.75 -4.60
C ASP A 125 -3.19 13.51 -5.17
N VAL A 126 -2.66 12.66 -4.29
CA VAL A 126 -2.09 11.34 -4.59
C VAL A 126 -3.00 10.27 -4.02
N PHE A 127 -3.41 9.32 -4.85
CA PHE A 127 -4.37 8.26 -4.50
C PHE A 127 -3.72 6.90 -4.64
N THR A 128 -4.07 5.95 -3.79
CA THR A 128 -3.64 4.57 -3.97
C THR A 128 -4.43 3.87 -5.07
N GLU A 129 -3.95 2.74 -5.58
CA GLU A 129 -4.64 1.94 -6.59
C GLU A 129 -6.05 1.53 -6.14
N SER A 130 -6.22 1.14 -4.88
CA SER A 130 -7.53 0.79 -4.32
C SER A 130 -8.49 1.98 -4.30
N GLU A 131 -8.00 3.18 -3.97
CA GLU A 131 -8.79 4.41 -4.02
C GLU A 131 -9.21 4.76 -5.45
N VAL A 132 -8.29 4.66 -6.42
CA VAL A 132 -8.58 4.86 -7.84
C VAL A 132 -9.64 3.88 -8.32
N ASN A 133 -9.52 2.60 -7.97
CA ASN A 133 -10.49 1.57 -8.33
C ASN A 133 -11.87 1.87 -7.72
N ARG A 134 -11.94 2.36 -6.48
CA ARG A 134 -13.20 2.79 -5.87
C ARG A 134 -13.81 3.98 -6.62
N LEU A 135 -13.01 4.99 -6.96
CA LEU A 135 -13.49 6.17 -7.72
C LEU A 135 -14.00 5.76 -9.12
N ARG A 136 -13.31 4.81 -9.77
CA ARG A 136 -13.72 4.24 -11.06
C ARG A 136 -15.04 3.49 -10.95
N ASN A 137 -15.23 2.69 -9.90
CA ASN A 137 -16.41 1.84 -9.74
C ASN A 137 -17.66 2.59 -9.24
N ASN A 138 -17.48 3.69 -8.49
CA ASN A 138 -18.60 4.50 -8.01
C ASN A 138 -19.32 5.26 -9.15
N GLY A 139 -18.64 5.50 -10.27
CA GLY A 139 -19.22 6.21 -11.42
C GLY A 139 -19.34 7.72 -11.27
N ASP A 140 -18.81 8.29 -10.18
CA ASP A 140 -18.87 9.74 -9.89
C ASP A 140 -18.10 10.60 -10.92
N PHE A 141 -17.16 9.99 -11.65
CA PHE A 141 -16.31 10.67 -12.63
C PHE A 141 -16.46 10.04 -14.02
N ASN A 142 -16.98 10.82 -14.96
CA ASN A 142 -17.01 10.45 -16.36
C ASN A 142 -15.69 10.82 -17.05
N ILE A 143 -14.63 10.09 -16.74
CA ILE A 143 -13.28 10.30 -17.29
C ILE A 143 -12.71 9.01 -17.89
N SER A 144 -11.80 9.17 -18.84
CA SER A 144 -11.04 8.04 -19.40
C SER A 144 -9.92 7.64 -18.43
N TRP A 145 -10.22 6.75 -17.48
CA TRP A 145 -9.29 6.31 -16.44
C TRP A 145 -7.93 5.86 -16.98
N ASP A 146 -7.89 5.11 -18.09
CA ASP A 146 -6.63 4.63 -18.69
C ASP A 146 -5.70 5.77 -19.17
N LYS A 147 -6.24 6.98 -19.37
CA LYS A 147 -5.49 8.18 -19.78
C LYS A 147 -5.32 9.19 -18.64
N ALA A 148 -6.01 8.97 -17.52
CA ALA A 148 -6.09 9.92 -16.42
C ALA A 148 -5.03 9.64 -15.35
N LEU A 149 -4.42 8.45 -15.33
CA LEU A 149 -3.52 8.03 -14.25
C LEU A 149 -2.06 8.28 -14.62
N GLU A 150 -1.34 8.94 -13.71
CA GLU A 150 0.12 8.96 -13.71
C GLU A 150 0.63 8.36 -12.40
N GLU A 151 1.47 7.32 -12.52
CA GLU A 151 2.10 6.66 -11.37
C GLU A 151 3.08 7.60 -10.68
N VAL A 152 2.99 7.69 -9.36
CA VAL A 152 3.88 8.49 -8.51
C VAL A 152 5.03 7.59 -8.07
N PRO A 153 6.30 7.94 -8.35
CA PRO A 153 7.46 7.19 -7.86
C PRO A 153 7.44 7.08 -6.33
N GLY A 154 7.85 5.94 -5.79
CA GLY A 154 7.80 5.62 -4.36
C GLY A 154 8.48 6.63 -3.43
N ASP A 155 9.46 7.39 -3.95
CA ASP A 155 10.29 8.34 -3.18
C ASP A 155 9.67 9.75 -3.03
N GLU A 156 8.56 10.06 -3.72
CA GLU A 156 7.94 11.41 -3.64
C GLU A 156 6.97 11.57 -2.44
N VAL A 157 6.84 10.57 -1.58
CA VAL A 157 5.94 10.64 -0.43
C VAL A 157 6.74 10.96 0.82
N SER A 158 6.97 12.24 1.06
CA SER A 158 7.38 12.71 2.38
C SER A 158 6.18 12.56 3.33
N ASP A 159 6.29 11.63 4.26
CA ASP A 159 5.41 11.56 5.43
C ASP A 159 5.76 12.75 6.36
N ASP A 160 5.04 13.85 6.21
CA ASP A 160 4.93 14.93 7.21
C ASP A 160 3.63 14.75 8.02
#